data_AF-A0A1J3K033-F1
#
_entry.id   AF-A0A1J3K033-F1
#
_cell.length_a   1.000
_cell.length_b   1.000
_cell.length_c   1.000
_cell.angle_alpha   90.00
_cell.angle_beta   90.00
_cell.angle_gamma   90.00
#
_symmetry.space_group_name_H-M   'P 1'
#
loop_
_entity.id
_entity.type
_entity.pdbx_description
1 polymer ?
#
loop_
_entity_poly.entity_id
_entity_poly.type
_entity_poly.pdbx_seq_one_letter_code
_entity_poly.pdbx_strand_id
1 'polypeptide(L)'
;DDDFAVLESFGKIPQSRGYASRFDVEEDESRHPLVREITRLIGLRSSWNPKHESQMRNLLRSLKPSQVCAVLRSQDDERVALKFFYWADRQWRYRHDPVVYYSMLEVLSKTKLCQGARRVLLLMK
;
A
#
# COMPACT_ATOMS: atom_id res chain seq x y z
N ASP A 1 -6.95 14.28 -29.01
CA ASP A 1 -6.05 15.08 -28.17
C ASP A 1 -6.76 15.67 -26.96
N ASP A 2 -7.23 14.84 -26.04
CA ASP A 2 -8.01 15.32 -24.87
C ASP A 2 -7.67 14.58 -23.56
N ASP A 3 -6.57 13.82 -23.54
CA ASP A 3 -6.18 13.00 -22.38
C ASP A 3 -5.16 13.69 -21.45
N PHE A 4 -4.70 14.90 -21.82
CA PHE A 4 -3.69 15.66 -21.09
C PHE A 4 -4.28 16.68 -20.08
N ALA A 5 -5.54 17.08 -20.24
CA ALA A 5 -6.16 18.15 -19.43
C ALA A 5 -6.36 17.75 -17.96
N VAL A 6 -6.36 16.45 -17.63
CA VAL A 6 -6.52 15.97 -16.26
C VAL A 6 -5.29 16.30 -15.39
N LEU A 7 -4.10 16.35 -15.99
CA LEU A 7 -2.86 16.57 -15.24
C LEU A 7 -2.72 18.03 -14.77
N GLU A 8 -3.38 18.99 -15.43
CA GLU A 8 -3.28 20.41 -15.05
C GLU A 8 -4.15 20.78 -13.85
N SER A 9 -5.06 19.91 -13.43
CA SER A 9 -5.91 20.12 -12.25
C SER A 9 -5.22 19.80 -10.91
N PHE A 10 -4.04 19.17 -10.94
CA PHE A 10 -3.19 19.00 -9.76
C PHE A 10 -2.37 20.28 -9.58
N GLY A 11 -2.98 21.27 -8.93
CA GLY A 11 -2.35 22.54 -8.57
C GLY A 11 -0.94 22.34 -8.01
N LYS A 12 0.00 23.13 -8.53
CA LYS A 12 1.41 23.28 -8.14
C LYS A 12 1.83 22.38 -6.98
N ILE A 13 2.38 21.21 -7.32
CA ILE A 13 3.13 20.35 -6.40
C ILE A 13 4.17 21.26 -5.72
N PRO A 14 4.10 21.49 -4.40
CA PRO A 14 5.17 22.19 -3.71
C PRO A 14 6.45 21.41 -3.96
N GLN A 15 7.52 22.09 -4.40
CA GLN A 15 8.86 21.52 -4.47
C GLN A 15 9.33 21.19 -3.04
N SER A 16 8.79 20.14 -2.44
CA SER A 16 9.25 19.60 -1.17
C SER A 16 10.49 18.78 -1.48
N ARG A 17 11.62 19.49 -1.52
CA ARG A 17 13.00 19.02 -1.69
C ARG A 17 13.47 18.06 -0.58
N GLY A 18 12.56 17.45 0.19
CA GLY A 18 12.87 16.65 1.39
C GLY A 18 12.28 15.24 1.46
N TYR A 19 11.32 14.86 0.61
CA TYR A 19 10.73 13.50 0.64
C TYR A 19 11.45 12.47 -0.25
N ALA A 20 12.44 12.92 -1.02
CA ALA A 20 13.37 12.05 -1.73
C ALA A 20 14.51 11.53 -0.82
N SER A 21 14.32 11.54 0.50
CA SER A 21 15.15 10.70 1.37
C SER A 21 14.78 9.27 1.04
N ARG A 22 15.60 8.66 0.17
CA ARG A 22 15.74 7.23 -0.01
C ARG A 22 15.27 6.54 1.26
N PHE A 23 14.16 5.80 1.17
CA PHE A 23 13.64 4.97 2.25
C PHE A 23 14.83 4.43 3.01
N ASP A 24 15.05 4.98 4.21
CA ASP A 24 16.19 4.61 5.06
C ASP A 24 16.24 3.10 5.04
N VAL A 25 17.45 2.54 4.85
CA VAL A 25 17.71 1.10 4.74
C VAL A 25 16.93 0.40 5.84
N GLU A 26 15.70 0.02 5.50
CA GLU A 26 14.71 -0.42 6.44
C GLU A 26 15.18 -1.82 6.72
N GLU A 27 15.67 -2.04 7.95
CA GLU A 27 15.95 -3.36 8.49
C GLU A 27 14.90 -4.31 7.91
N ASP A 28 15.29 -5.40 7.25
CA ASP A 28 14.44 -6.17 6.34
C ASP A 28 13.15 -6.65 7.03
N GLU A 29 12.15 -5.75 7.11
CA GLU A 29 10.90 -5.91 7.84
C GLU A 29 10.09 -7.03 7.18
N SER A 30 10.45 -7.43 5.95
CA SER A 30 9.93 -8.62 5.29
C SER A 30 10.17 -9.90 6.11
N ARG A 31 11.25 -9.94 6.91
CA ARG A 31 11.56 -11.06 7.82
C ARG A 31 10.79 -11.01 9.12
N HIS A 32 10.13 -9.89 9.42
CA HIS A 32 9.38 -9.73 10.65
C HIS A 32 8.22 -10.75 10.70
N PRO A 33 8.03 -11.48 11.82
CA PRO A 33 7.01 -12.52 11.91
C PRO A 33 5.61 -12.07 11.53
N LEU A 34 5.23 -10.83 11.90
CA LEU A 34 3.93 -10.25 11.54
C LEU A 34 3.77 -10.02 10.03
N VAL A 35 4.82 -9.52 9.36
CA VAL A 35 4.81 -9.27 7.92
C VAL A 35 4.72 -10.59 7.16
N ARG A 36 5.48 -11.59 7.59
CA ARG A 36 5.42 -12.96 7.03
C ARG A 36 4.04 -13.58 7.22
N GLU A 37 3.44 -13.42 8.40
CA GLU A 37 2.13 -14.02 8.66
C GLU A 37 1.01 -13.34 7.87
N ILE A 38 1.01 -12.01 7.78
CA ILE A 38 0.05 -11.31 6.91
C ILE A 38 0.26 -11.69 5.45
N THR A 39 1.50 -11.71 4.96
CA THR A 39 1.82 -12.12 3.59
C THR A 39 1.34 -13.55 3.32
N ARG A 40 1.54 -14.47 4.27
CA ARG A 40 1.04 -15.85 4.20
C ARG A 40 -0.48 -15.89 4.13
N LEU A 41 -1.19 -15.13 4.97
CA LEU A 41 -2.66 -15.06 4.99
C LEU A 41 -3.23 -14.50 3.68
N ILE A 42 -2.60 -13.47 3.11
CA ILE A 42 -2.95 -12.90 1.81
C ILE A 42 -2.70 -13.92 0.68
N GLY A 43 -1.59 -14.66 0.76
CA GLY A 43 -1.17 -15.68 -0.20
C GLY A 43 -2.11 -16.89 -0.28
N LEU A 44 -2.94 -17.14 0.73
CA LEU A 44 -4.00 -18.16 0.70
C LEU A 44 -5.19 -17.73 -0.19
N ARG A 45 -4.90 -17.12 -1.36
CA ARG A 45 -5.77 -16.32 -2.25
C ARG A 45 -7.15 -16.92 -2.55
N SER A 46 -7.28 -18.24 -2.61
CA SER A 46 -8.54 -18.97 -2.81
C SER A 46 -9.45 -18.98 -1.58
N SER A 47 -8.96 -18.53 -0.42
CA SER A 47 -9.62 -18.63 0.88
C SER A 47 -9.55 -17.36 1.70
N TRP A 48 -9.36 -16.18 1.08
CA TRP A 48 -9.51 -14.90 1.78
C TRP A 48 -10.95 -14.76 2.28
N ASN A 49 -11.18 -15.35 3.45
CA ASN A 49 -12.47 -15.60 4.06
C ASN A 49 -12.59 -14.73 5.32
N PRO A 50 -13.80 -14.61 5.92
CA PRO A 50 -14.01 -13.78 7.09
C PRO A 50 -13.10 -14.13 8.30
N LYS A 51 -12.71 -15.41 8.43
CA LYS A 51 -11.81 -15.87 9.50
C LYS A 51 -10.39 -15.33 9.31
N HIS A 52 -9.84 -15.44 8.11
CA HIS A 52 -8.53 -14.88 7.76
C HIS A 52 -8.56 -13.35 7.81
N GLU A 53 -9.64 -12.70 7.37
CA GLU A 53 -9.81 -11.26 7.55
C GLU A 53 -9.79 -10.82 9.02
N SER A 54 -10.46 -11.57 9.90
CA SER A 54 -10.44 -11.28 11.34
C SER A 54 -9.01 -11.38 11.90
N GLN A 55 -8.28 -12.44 11.53
CA GLN A 55 -6.88 -12.60 11.91
C GLN A 55 -6.00 -11.47 11.37
N MET A 56 -6.08 -11.18 10.08
CA MET A 56 -5.35 -10.07 9.45
C MET A 56 -5.65 -8.73 10.12
N ARG A 57 -6.90 -8.48 10.52
CA ARG A 57 -7.30 -7.24 11.19
C ARG A 57 -6.70 -7.10 12.58
N ASN A 58 -6.61 -8.21 13.31
CA ASN A 58 -5.93 -8.23 14.61
C ASN A 58 -4.44 -7.94 14.45
N LEU A 59 -3.80 -8.54 13.43
CA LEU A 59 -2.40 -8.28 13.12
C LEU A 59 -2.19 -6.83 12.65
N LEU A 60 -3.05 -6.30 11.76
CA LEU A 60 -2.93 -4.95 11.21
C LEU A 60 -2.87 -3.87 12.29
N ARG A 61 -3.55 -4.06 13.43
CA ARG A 61 -3.53 -3.13 14.57
C ARG A 61 -2.18 -3.03 15.26
N SER A 62 -1.31 -4.03 15.11
CA SER A 62 0.03 -4.04 15.70
C SER A 62 1.14 -3.75 14.68
N LEU A 63 0.82 -3.67 13.38
CA LEU A 63 1.82 -3.34 12.36
C LEU A 63 2.19 -1.85 12.40
N LYS A 64 3.49 -1.60 12.27
CA LYS A 64 4.01 -0.27 11.97
C LYS A 64 3.80 0.09 10.49
N PRO A 65 3.77 1.38 10.12
CA PRO A 65 3.70 1.78 8.71
C PRO A 65 4.77 1.14 7.82
N SER A 66 6.01 1.05 8.32
CA SER A 66 7.14 0.34 7.69
C SER A 66 6.79 -1.10 7.29
N GLN A 67 6.18 -1.82 8.24
CA GLN A 67 5.77 -3.21 8.08
C GLN A 67 4.62 -3.35 7.08
N VAL A 68 3.69 -2.39 7.04
CA VAL A 68 2.64 -2.39 6.01
C VAL A 68 3.26 -2.17 4.62
N CYS A 69 4.21 -1.26 4.47
CA CYS A 69 4.97 -1.08 3.23
C CYS A 69 5.73 -2.35 2.84
N ALA A 70 6.31 -3.06 3.80
CA ALA A 70 6.97 -4.35 3.57
C ALA A 70 5.97 -5.41 3.07
N VAL A 71 4.77 -5.49 3.66
CA VAL A 71 3.70 -6.38 3.16
C VAL A 71 3.30 -6.03 1.73
N LEU A 72 3.17 -4.75 1.38
CA LEU A 72 2.81 -4.35 0.02
C LEU A 72 3.89 -4.76 -1.00
N ARG A 73 5.16 -4.54 -0.65
CA ARG A 73 6.31 -4.87 -1.50
C ARG A 73 6.59 -6.37 -1.59
N SER A 74 6.14 -7.18 -0.63
CA SER A 74 6.33 -8.63 -0.61
C SER A 74 5.33 -9.41 -1.47
N GLN A 75 4.33 -8.75 -2.07
CA GLN A 75 3.36 -9.43 -2.92
C GLN A 75 3.89 -9.61 -4.34
N ASP A 76 3.84 -10.84 -4.86
CA ASP A 76 4.26 -11.16 -6.23
C ASP A 76 3.34 -10.59 -7.32
N ASP A 77 2.07 -10.31 -6.99
CA ASP A 77 1.12 -9.68 -7.92
C ASP A 77 0.50 -8.44 -7.27
N GLU A 78 0.65 -7.33 -7.98
CA GLU A 78 0.35 -5.98 -7.52
C GLU A 78 -1.15 -5.78 -7.33
N ARG A 79 -2.01 -6.57 -8.00
CA ARG A 79 -3.46 -6.57 -7.77
C ARG A 79 -3.80 -7.04 -6.36
N VAL A 80 -3.00 -7.94 -5.81
CA VAL A 80 -3.20 -8.42 -4.44
C VAL A 80 -2.65 -7.46 -3.42
N ALA A 81 -1.50 -6.82 -3.69
CA ALA A 81 -1.07 -5.67 -2.90
C ALA A 81 -2.17 -4.59 -2.87
N LEU A 82 -2.76 -4.26 -4.01
CA LEU A 82 -3.81 -3.25 -4.13
C LEU A 82 -5.10 -3.67 -3.40
N LYS A 83 -5.48 -4.94 -3.48
CA LYS A 83 -6.64 -5.47 -2.75
C LYS A 83 -6.42 -5.39 -1.24
N PHE A 84 -5.23 -5.76 -0.76
CA PHE A 84 -4.86 -5.60 0.65
C PHE A 84 -4.86 -4.13 1.08
N PHE A 85 -4.28 -3.23 0.27
CA PHE A 85 -4.25 -1.80 0.53
C PHE A 85 -5.67 -1.22 0.74
N TYR A 86 -6.60 -1.51 -0.16
CA TYR A 86 -7.99 -1.05 -0.03
C TYR A 86 -8.74 -1.72 1.11
N TRP A 87 -8.46 -2.99 1.39
CA TRP A 87 -9.04 -3.66 2.55
C TRP A 87 -8.55 -3.02 3.85
N ALA A 88 -7.25 -2.74 3.97
CA ALA A 88 -6.64 -2.11 5.15
C ALA A 88 -7.23 -0.71 5.40
N ASP A 89 -7.40 0.09 4.35
CA ASP A 89 -8.00 1.43 4.41
C ASP A 89 -9.44 1.44 5.01
N ARG A 90 -10.16 0.32 4.88
CA ARG A 90 -11.53 0.17 5.41
C ARG A 90 -11.58 -0.32 6.85
N GLN A 91 -10.45 -0.62 7.48
CA GLN A 91 -10.43 -1.19 8.83
C GLN A 91 -10.66 -0.12 9.90
N TRP A 92 -11.64 -0.36 10.78
CA TRP A 92 -11.89 0.52 11.92
C TRP A 92 -10.65 0.66 12.80
N ARG A 93 -10.28 1.91 13.12
CA ARG A 93 -9.06 2.32 13.86
C ARG A 93 -7.73 2.13 13.14
N TYR A 94 -7.75 1.89 11.83
CA TYR A 94 -6.55 1.95 11.02
C TYR A 94 -6.70 3.07 9.98
N ARG A 95 -5.65 3.86 9.82
CA ARG A 95 -5.52 4.86 8.74
C ARG A 95 -4.13 4.69 8.16
N HIS A 96 -4.04 4.68 6.84
CA HIS A 96 -2.75 4.62 6.18
C HIS A 96 -1.92 5.85 6.54
N ASP A 97 -0.67 5.59 6.91
CA ASP A 97 0.34 6.64 6.98
C ASP A 97 0.72 7.08 5.55
N PRO A 98 1.08 8.35 5.31
CA PRO A 98 1.55 8.81 4.00
C PRO A 98 2.58 7.88 3.34
N VAL A 99 3.51 7.29 4.11
CA VAL A 99 4.53 6.36 3.59
C VAL A 99 3.92 5.13 2.89
N VAL A 100 2.76 4.67 3.36
CA VAL A 100 2.07 3.49 2.81
C VAL A 100 1.46 3.79 1.44
N TYR A 101 0.94 5.00 1.24
CA TYR A 101 0.45 5.44 -0.07
C TYR A 101 1.59 5.52 -1.09
N TYR A 102 2.73 6.10 -0.70
CA TYR A 102 3.90 6.16 -1.58
C TYR A 102 4.42 4.77 -1.94
N SER A 103 4.46 3.85 -0.96
CA SER A 103 4.85 2.46 -1.22
C SER A 103 3.88 1.77 -2.19
N MET A 104 2.57 1.98 -2.05
CA MET A 104 1.59 1.44 -3.00
C MET A 104 1.75 2.03 -4.40
N LEU A 105 2.02 3.33 -4.51
CA LEU A 105 2.29 3.99 -5.80
C LEU A 105 3.57 3.44 -6.44
N GLU A 106 4.62 3.22 -5.66
CA GLU A 106 5.86 2.57 -6.13
C GLU A 106 5.58 1.16 -6.67
N VAL A 107 4.82 0.34 -5.95
CA VAL A 107 4.41 -0.99 -6.41
C VAL A 107 3.65 -0.88 -7.75
N LEU A 108 2.68 0.03 -7.84
CA LEU A 108 1.89 0.19 -9.07
C LEU A 108 2.68 0.79 -10.24
N SER A 109 3.71 1.60 -9.98
CA SER A 109 4.55 2.24 -11.00
C SER A 109 5.28 1.22 -11.90
N LYS A 110 5.50 0.00 -11.39
CA LYS A 110 6.11 -1.11 -12.12
C LYS A 110 5.14 -1.79 -13.08
N THR A 111 3.87 -1.36 -13.09
CA THR A 111 2.77 -1.99 -13.83
C THR A 111 2.06 -1.01 -14.76
N LYS A 112 1.15 -1.53 -15.58
CA LYS A 112 0.23 -0.73 -16.41
C LYS A 112 -1.10 -0.39 -15.71
N LEU A 113 -1.19 -0.56 -14.38
CA LEU A 113 -2.43 -0.35 -13.61
C LEU A 113 -2.67 1.14 -13.28
N CYS A 114 -2.74 2.00 -14.29
CA CYS A 114 -2.87 3.46 -14.13
C CYS A 114 -4.13 3.85 -13.34
N GLN A 115 -5.24 3.13 -13.51
CA GLN A 115 -6.48 3.37 -12.77
C GLN A 115 -6.32 3.12 -11.27
N GLY A 116 -5.54 2.09 -10.90
CA GLY A 116 -5.21 1.81 -9.50
C GLY A 116 -4.41 2.96 -8.89
N ALA A 117 -3.37 3.44 -9.59
CA ALA A 117 -2.52 4.53 -9.10
C ALA A 117 -3.32 5.83 -8.94
N ARG A 118 -4.18 6.16 -9.91
CA ARG A 118 -5.06 7.33 -9.84
C ARG A 118 -6.01 7.25 -8.64
N ARG A 119 -6.55 6.07 -8.33
CA ARG A 119 -7.42 5.88 -7.17
C ARG A 119 -6.66 6.02 -5.85
N VAL A 120 -5.42 5.50 -5.77
CA VAL A 120 -4.56 5.68 -4.59
C VAL A 120 -4.30 7.17 -4.33
N LEU A 121 -3.96 7.95 -5.36
CA LEU A 121 -3.77 9.40 -5.25
C LEU A 121 -5.02 10.12 -4.69
N LEU A 122 -6.22 9.72 -5.11
CA LEU A 122 -7.47 10.30 -4.61
C LEU A 122 -7.78 9.94 -3.14
N LEU A 123 -7.17 8.89 -2.61
CA LEU A 123 -7.32 8.48 -1.21
C LEU A 123 -6.31 9.17 -0.28
N MET A 124 -5.26 9.78 -0.83
CA MET A 124 -4.31 10.60 -0.08
C MET A 124 -5.00 11.92 0.30
N LYS A 125 -5.44 12.04 1.55
CA LYS A 125 -6.05 13.24 2.14
C LYS A 125 -5.23 13.77 3.29
#